data_AF-A0A3N2N917-F1
#
_entry.id   AF-A0A3N2N917-F1
#
_cell.length_a   1.000
_cell.length_b   1.000
_cell.length_c   1.000
_cell.angle_alpha   90.00
_cell.angle_beta   90.00
_cell.angle_gamma   90.00
#
_symmetry.space_group_name_H-M   'P 1'
#
loop_
_entity.id
_entity.type
_entity.pdbx_description
1 polymer ?
#
loop_
_entity_poly.entity_id
_entity_poly.type
_entity_poly.pdbx_seq_one_letter_code
_entity_poly.pdbx_strand_id
1 'polypeptide(L)'
;MLFIFKSINTSQGYSYTNKNTEKKKAGKLLHLGNITERQSEILSLYIENPDMVLVSTDIVGKFGVTPNTTKSDLRKLTEKGYLSEISLNGRTKGYVNTFPD
;
A
#
# COMPACT_ATOMS: atom_id res chain seq x y z
N MET A 1 33.10 -12.13 -45.55
CA MET A 1 33.32 -12.49 -44.13
C MET A 1 32.72 -11.37 -43.29
N LEU A 2 31.59 -11.68 -42.59
CA LEU A 2 31.04 -11.06 -41.35
C LEU A 2 30.93 -9.52 -41.24
N PHE A 3 29.86 -8.86 -40.79
CA PHE A 3 28.63 -9.25 -40.09
C PHE A 3 27.52 -8.19 -40.34
N ILE A 4 26.29 -8.67 -40.23
CA ILE A 4 25.01 -7.95 -40.14
C ILE A 4 24.92 -7.19 -38.80
N PHE A 5 24.45 -5.93 -38.79
CA PHE A 5 23.77 -5.38 -37.60
C PHE A 5 22.27 -5.31 -37.86
N LYS A 6 21.56 -6.15 -37.12
CA LYS A 6 20.12 -6.38 -37.16
C LYS A 6 19.45 -5.54 -36.07
N SER A 7 18.43 -4.80 -36.50
CA SER A 7 17.12 -4.63 -35.86
C SER A 7 16.98 -3.71 -34.64
N ILE A 8 16.24 -2.62 -34.89
CA ILE A 8 15.02 -2.18 -34.19
C ILE A 8 14.44 -3.19 -33.18
N ASN A 9 14.14 -2.73 -31.95
CA ASN A 9 12.91 -2.96 -31.16
C ASN A 9 13.17 -2.68 -29.67
N THR A 10 12.31 -1.87 -29.01
CA THR A 10 11.57 -2.27 -27.78
C THR A 10 10.82 -1.08 -27.14
N SER A 11 9.51 -0.98 -27.43
CA SER A 11 8.55 -0.23 -26.60
C SER A 11 7.35 -1.13 -26.27
N GLN A 12 7.56 -2.24 -25.53
CA GLN A 12 6.49 -3.00 -24.86
C GLN A 12 7.04 -3.94 -23.76
N GLY A 13 7.68 -3.38 -22.71
CA GLY A 13 8.38 -4.22 -21.70
C GLY A 13 8.22 -3.88 -20.22
N TYR A 14 7.50 -2.83 -19.82
CA TYR A 14 7.62 -2.29 -18.44
C TYR A 14 6.36 -2.28 -17.56
N SER A 15 5.23 -2.86 -18.00
CA SER A 15 3.94 -2.71 -17.26
C SER A 15 3.30 -3.98 -16.70
N TYR A 16 3.85 -5.17 -16.91
CA TYR A 16 3.16 -6.43 -16.57
C TYR A 16 3.74 -7.16 -15.34
N THR A 17 5.02 -6.98 -15.06
CA THR A 17 5.72 -7.68 -13.98
C THR A 17 5.43 -7.06 -12.61
N ASN A 18 5.51 -5.72 -12.50
CA ASN A 18 5.26 -4.99 -11.25
C ASN A 18 3.83 -5.20 -10.75
N LYS A 19 2.82 -5.08 -11.63
CA LYS A 19 1.41 -5.33 -11.24
C LYS A 19 1.16 -6.74 -10.70
N ASN A 20 1.89 -7.74 -11.20
CA ASN A 20 1.78 -9.11 -10.70
C ASN A 20 2.52 -9.32 -9.38
N THR A 21 3.65 -8.65 -9.16
CA THR A 21 4.35 -8.67 -7.87
C THR A 21 3.58 -7.92 -6.79
N GLU A 22 2.99 -6.78 -7.12
CA GLU A 22 2.07 -6.01 -6.28
C GLU A 22 0.88 -6.87 -5.84
N LYS A 23 0.20 -7.51 -6.80
CA LYS A 23 -0.90 -8.45 -6.54
C LYS A 23 -0.47 -9.66 -5.72
N LYS A 24 0.75 -10.17 -5.91
CA LYS A 24 1.30 -11.29 -5.10
C LYS A 24 1.64 -10.86 -3.67
N LYS A 25 2.18 -9.66 -3.45
CA LYS A 25 2.45 -9.11 -2.11
C LYS A 25 1.14 -8.86 -1.36
N ALA A 26 0.17 -8.20 -2.01
CA ALA A 26 -1.19 -8.02 -1.48
C ALA A 26 -1.87 -9.37 -1.17
N GLY A 27 -1.77 -10.34 -2.07
CA GLY A 27 -2.31 -11.70 -1.87
C GLY A 27 -1.70 -12.45 -0.67
N LYS A 28 -0.41 -12.22 -0.36
CA LYS A 28 0.25 -12.78 0.82
C LYS A 28 -0.20 -12.10 2.12
N LEU A 29 -0.35 -10.77 2.13
CA LEU A 29 -0.90 -10.01 3.27
C LEU A 29 -2.34 -10.44 3.60
N LEU A 30 -3.17 -10.63 2.57
CA LEU A 30 -4.55 -11.12 2.72
C LEU A 30 -4.61 -12.51 3.37
N HIS A 31 -3.74 -13.45 2.95
CA HIS A 31 -3.69 -14.81 3.50
C HIS A 31 -3.15 -14.87 4.93
N LEU A 32 -2.30 -13.93 5.36
CA LEU A 32 -1.76 -13.91 6.73
C LEU A 32 -2.69 -13.27 7.76
N GLY A 33 -3.66 -12.43 7.35
CA GLY A 33 -4.21 -11.42 8.26
C GLY A 33 -5.71 -11.33 8.42
N ASN A 34 -6.54 -11.99 7.59
CA ASN A 34 -7.99 -11.73 7.56
C ASN A 34 -8.29 -10.21 7.47
N ILE A 35 -7.64 -9.55 6.50
CA ILE A 35 -7.82 -8.13 6.19
C ILE A 35 -8.58 -7.99 4.86
N THR A 36 -9.26 -6.86 4.67
CA THR A 36 -9.99 -6.59 3.42
C THR A 36 -9.03 -6.19 2.28
N GLU A 37 -9.50 -6.23 1.04
CA GLU A 37 -8.74 -5.72 -0.12
C GLU A 37 -8.27 -4.28 0.11
N ARG A 38 -9.17 -3.39 0.53
CA ARG A 38 -8.82 -1.99 0.83
C ARG A 38 -7.81 -1.87 1.95
N GLN A 39 -7.92 -2.68 2.99
CA GLN A 39 -6.93 -2.71 4.07
C GLN A 39 -5.56 -3.13 3.54
N SER A 40 -5.51 -4.11 2.64
CA SER A 40 -4.27 -4.47 1.94
C SER A 40 -3.74 -3.30 1.11
N GLU A 41 -4.58 -2.57 0.39
CA GLU A 41 -4.15 -1.41 -0.40
C GLU A 41 -3.64 -0.25 0.48
N ILE A 42 -4.23 -0.04 1.66
CA ILE A 42 -3.73 0.91 2.65
C ILE A 42 -2.33 0.49 3.12
N LEU A 43 -2.12 -0.80 3.43
CA LEU A 43 -0.81 -1.30 3.84
C LEU A 43 0.23 -1.20 2.72
N SER A 44 -0.17 -1.38 1.46
CA SER A 44 0.74 -1.18 0.31
C SER A 44 1.33 0.23 0.26
N LEU A 45 0.61 1.25 0.73
CA LEU A 45 1.13 2.62 0.77
C LEU A 45 2.38 2.73 1.65
N TYR A 46 2.37 2.04 2.79
CA TYR A 46 3.52 1.98 3.69
C TYR A 46 4.65 1.11 3.13
N ILE A 47 4.35 0.11 2.30
CA ILE A 47 5.40 -0.67 1.62
C ILE A 47 6.13 0.20 0.59
N GLU A 48 5.40 1.07 -0.10
CA GLU A 48 5.98 2.02 -1.05
C GLU A 48 6.73 3.16 -0.36
N ASN A 49 6.20 3.65 0.77
CA ASN A 49 6.75 4.75 1.56
C ASN A 49 6.69 4.42 3.07
N PRO A 50 7.68 3.69 3.62
CA PRO A 50 7.64 3.21 5.02
C PRO A 50 7.50 4.31 6.08
N ASP A 51 8.15 5.46 5.86
CA ASP A 51 8.15 6.60 6.78
C ASP A 51 6.87 7.47 6.70
N MET A 52 5.90 7.08 5.87
CA MET A 52 4.71 7.89 5.69
C MET A 52 3.84 7.93 6.96
N VAL A 53 3.20 9.08 7.16
CA VAL A 53 2.16 9.26 8.18
C VAL A 53 0.84 9.53 7.45
N LEU A 54 -0.14 8.65 7.60
CA LEU A 54 -1.48 8.86 7.07
C LEU A 54 -2.42 9.41 8.14
N VAL A 55 -3.27 10.34 7.77
CA VAL A 55 -4.47 10.72 8.54
C VAL A 55 -5.72 10.19 7.87
N SER A 56 -6.85 10.15 8.60
CA SER A 56 -8.09 9.61 8.04
C SER A 56 -8.56 10.34 6.78
N THR A 57 -8.30 11.65 6.65
CA THR A 57 -8.69 12.42 5.47
C THR A 57 -7.93 12.01 4.21
N ASP A 58 -6.69 11.53 4.34
CA ASP A 58 -5.91 11.05 3.19
C ASP A 58 -6.54 9.79 2.59
N ILE A 59 -7.00 8.88 3.46
CA ILE A 59 -7.66 7.65 3.04
C ILE A 59 -9.05 7.93 2.45
N VAL A 60 -9.82 8.85 3.04
CA VAL A 60 -11.09 9.30 2.47
C VAL A 60 -10.87 9.85 1.06
N GLY A 61 -9.90 10.74 0.88
CA GLY A 61 -9.58 11.35 -0.42
C GLY A 61 -9.08 10.33 -1.45
N LYS A 62 -8.21 9.40 -1.04
CA LYS A 62 -7.60 8.42 -1.94
C LYS A 62 -8.53 7.28 -2.36
N PHE A 63 -9.38 6.81 -1.46
CA PHE A 63 -10.23 5.63 -1.69
C PHE A 63 -11.72 5.94 -1.87
N GLY A 64 -12.14 7.20 -1.69
CA GLY A 64 -13.54 7.61 -1.88
C GLY A 64 -14.51 6.98 -0.88
N VAL A 65 -14.04 6.62 0.31
CA VAL A 65 -14.82 5.94 1.36
C VAL A 65 -15.28 6.91 2.43
N THR A 66 -16.32 6.54 3.18
CA THR A 66 -16.81 7.40 4.28
C THR A 66 -15.78 7.52 5.42
N PRO A 67 -15.83 8.60 6.22
CA PRO A 67 -14.99 8.72 7.41
C PRO A 67 -15.18 7.57 8.41
N ASN A 68 -16.40 7.05 8.56
CA ASN A 68 -16.68 5.93 9.47
C ASN A 68 -16.04 4.63 8.97
N THR A 69 -16.12 4.38 7.66
CA THR A 69 -15.47 3.22 7.04
C THR A 69 -13.95 3.31 7.18
N THR A 70 -13.38 4.50 6.94
CA THR A 70 -11.95 4.77 7.13
C THR A 70 -11.51 4.49 8.57
N LYS A 71 -12.25 5.00 9.56
CA LYS A 71 -11.96 4.73 10.98
C LYS A 71 -12.01 3.24 11.30
N SER A 72 -12.97 2.51 10.72
CA SER A 72 -13.08 1.06 10.91
C SER A 72 -11.87 0.32 10.34
N ASP A 73 -11.43 0.68 9.13
CA ASP A 73 -10.26 0.06 8.49
C ASP A 73 -8.97 0.33 9.27
N LEU A 74 -8.71 1.60 9.63
CA LEU A 74 -7.55 2.00 10.43
C LEU A 74 -7.53 1.35 11.80
N ARG A 75 -8.69 1.30 12.48
CA ARG A 75 -8.80 0.63 13.79
C ARG A 75 -8.49 -0.86 13.69
N LYS A 76 -9.07 -1.57 12.71
CA LYS A 76 -8.83 -3.01 12.53
C LYS A 76 -7.37 -3.31 12.18
N LEU A 77 -6.73 -2.48 11.37
CA LEU A 77 -5.31 -2.62 11.05
C LEU A 77 -4.42 -2.38 12.28
N THR A 78 -4.77 -1.40 13.11
CA THR A 78 -4.09 -1.12 14.39
C THR A 78 -4.28 -2.27 15.39
N GLU A 79 -5.51 -2.77 15.56
CA GLU A 79 -5.84 -3.92 16.43
C GLU A 79 -5.09 -5.19 16.03
N LYS A 80 -4.80 -5.36 14.73
CA LYS A 80 -4.01 -6.47 14.19
C LYS A 80 -2.49 -6.23 14.28
N GLY A 81 -2.07 -5.07 14.76
CA GLY A 81 -0.67 -4.72 14.95
C GLY A 81 0.07 -4.35 13.67
N TYR A 82 -0.63 -4.00 12.58
CA TYR A 82 0.00 -3.54 11.33
C TYR A 82 0.26 -2.04 11.30
N LEU A 83 -0.44 -1.28 12.13
CA LEU A 83 -0.29 0.17 12.25
C LEU A 83 -0.19 0.56 13.72
N SER A 84 0.49 1.68 13.99
CA SER A 84 0.46 2.36 15.27
C SER A 84 -0.21 3.72 15.11
N GLU A 85 -0.97 4.12 16.12
CA GLU A 85 -1.59 5.44 16.18
C GLU A 85 -0.67 6.42 16.91
N ILE A 86 -0.48 7.60 16.33
CA ILE A 86 0.28 8.71 16.93
C ILE A 86 -0.57 9.97 17.02
N SER A 87 -0.34 10.77 18.04
CA SER A 87 -0.97 12.09 18.16
C SER A 87 -0.12 13.13 17.44
N LEU A 88 -0.66 13.76 16.39
CA LEU A 88 0.09 14.77 15.62
C LEU A 88 0.04 16.14 16.29
N ASN A 89 -1.12 16.51 16.85
CA ASN A 89 -1.37 17.84 17.41
C ASN A 89 -2.31 17.79 18.65
N GLY A 90 -2.38 16.65 19.35
CA GLY A 90 -3.34 16.45 20.44
C GLY A 90 -4.81 16.34 19.99
N ARG A 91 -5.09 16.55 18.70
CA ARG A 91 -6.44 16.52 18.10
C ARG A 91 -6.54 15.49 16.98
N THR A 92 -5.52 15.45 16.12
CA THR A 92 -5.48 14.57 14.95
C THR A 92 -4.66 13.33 15.23
N LYS A 93 -5.22 12.18 14.89
CA LYS A 93 -4.57 10.88 14.91
C LYS A 93 -3.89 10.63 13.57
N GLY A 94 -2.58 10.42 13.59
CA GLY A 94 -1.80 9.88 12.49
C GLY A 94 -1.63 8.37 12.66
N TYR A 95 -1.41 7.69 11.55
CA TYR A 95 -1.17 6.26 11.51
C TYR A 95 0.17 6.03 10.82
N VAL A 96 0.99 5.17 11.41
CA VAL A 96 2.34 4.81 10.93
C VAL A 96 2.46 3.30 10.87
N ASN A 97 3.34 2.82 9.99
CA ASN A 97 3.68 1.41 9.88
C ASN A 97 4.34 0.88 11.17
N THR A 98 4.10 -0.39 11.51
CA THR A 98 4.77 -1.13 12.59
C THR A 98 5.74 -2.20 12.10
N PHE A 99 5.80 -2.47 10.79
CA PHE A 99 6.80 -3.38 10.25
C PHE A 99 8.20 -2.82 10.49
N PRO A 100 9.15 -3.63 10.98
CA PRO A 100 10.54 -3.21 11.10
C PRO A 100 11.17 -2.99 9.73
N ASP A 101 12.04 -1.98 9.63
CA ASP A 101 12.84 -1.63 8.44
C ASP A 101 13.84 -2.74 8.05
#